data_AF-V4RAX3-F1
#
_entry.id   AF-V4RAX3-F1
#
_cell.length_a   1.000
_cell.length_b   1.000
_cell.length_c   1.000
_cell.angle_alpha   90.00
_cell.angle_beta   90.00
_cell.angle_gamma   90.00
#
_symmetry.space_group_name_H-M   'P 1'
#
loop_
_entity.id
_entity.type
_entity.pdbx_description
1 polymer ?
#
loop_
_entity_poly.entity_id
_entity_poly.type
_entity_poly.pdbx_seq_one_letter_code
_entity_poly.pdbx_strand_id
1 'polypeptide(L)'
;MDEAVEVALAAVQVGTPHGTDLLLARVADALQARDIRLAGVVQTNTARARRSRCDMDLVVIPGGTTIRISEDRGAGARGCHLDPAALEDAV
;
A
#
# COMPACT_ATOMS: atom_id res chain seq x y z
N MET A 1 24.28 35.93 9.05
CA MET A 1 23.21 35.58 10.00
C MET A 1 22.62 34.31 9.43
N ASP A 2 23.20 33.19 9.82
CA ASP A 2 22.94 31.86 9.28
C ASP A 2 22.08 31.16 10.34
N GLU A 3 20.76 31.16 10.12
CA GLU A 3 19.79 30.57 11.03
C GLU A 3 19.64 29.11 10.65
N ALA A 4 20.38 28.25 11.36
CA ALA A 4 20.28 26.81 11.19
C ALA A 4 18.86 26.37 11.57
N VAL A 5 18.09 25.92 10.58
CA VAL A 5 16.77 25.32 10.82
C VAL A 5 16.97 24.00 11.57
N GLU A 6 16.54 23.95 12.82
CA GLU A 6 16.50 22.72 13.60
C GLU A 6 15.42 21.79 13.01
N VAL A 7 15.85 20.74 12.31
CA VAL A 7 14.93 19.73 11.77
C VAL A 7 14.67 18.68 12.84
N ALA A 8 13.47 18.69 13.41
CA ALA A 8 12.97 17.57 14.20
C ALA A 8 12.61 16.41 13.25
N LEU A 9 13.37 15.31 13.31
CA LEU A 9 13.09 14.08 12.57
C LEU A 9 12.23 13.15 13.42
N ALA A 10 11.11 12.69 12.86
CA ALA A 10 10.29 11.62 13.42
C ALA A 10 10.22 10.46 12.42
N ALA A 11 10.20 9.23 12.94
CA ALA A 11 10.11 8.02 12.14
C ALA A 11 9.15 7.02 12.76
N VAL A 12 8.45 6.28 11.92
CA VAL A 12 7.66 5.10 12.32
C VAL A 12 8.35 3.87 11.76
N GLN A 13 8.83 3.00 12.64
CA GLN A 13 9.47 1.75 12.24
C GLN A 13 8.44 0.62 12.18
N VAL A 14 8.42 -0.12 11.08
CA VAL A 14 7.60 -1.32 10.94
C VAL A 14 8.49 -2.53 10.69
N GLY A 15 8.41 -3.53 11.57
CA GLY A 15 9.34 -4.66 11.61
C GLY A 15 8.91 -5.91 10.82
N THR A 16 7.78 -5.85 10.11
CA THR A 16 7.23 -7.01 9.38
C THR A 16 7.23 -6.76 7.88
N PRO A 17 7.42 -7.81 7.04
CA PRO A 17 7.21 -7.69 5.60
C PRO A 17 5.83 -7.09 5.30
N HIS A 18 5.78 -6.12 4.38
CA HIS A 18 4.56 -5.41 3.99
C HIS A 18 3.86 -4.66 5.14
N GLY A 19 4.54 -4.46 6.27
CA GLY A 19 3.93 -3.85 7.44
C GLY A 19 3.61 -2.36 7.24
N THR A 20 4.37 -1.66 6.40
CA THR A 20 4.08 -0.27 6.03
C THR A 20 2.72 -0.16 5.32
N ASP A 21 2.45 -1.05 4.37
CA ASP A 21 1.19 -1.09 3.64
C ASP A 21 0.00 -1.32 4.58
N LEU A 22 0.14 -2.30 5.50
CA LEU A 22 -0.86 -2.58 6.52
C LEU A 22 -1.08 -1.40 7.47
N LEU A 23 0.00 -0.73 7.88
CA LEU A 23 -0.07 0.46 8.72
C LEU A 23 -0.84 1.58 8.02
N LEU A 24 -0.51 1.87 6.76
CA LEU A 24 -1.17 2.93 5.98
C LEU A 24 -2.64 2.62 5.74
N ALA A 25 -2.99 1.37 5.42
CA ALA A 25 -4.39 0.93 5.30
C ALA A 25 -5.17 1.17 6.60
N ARG A 26 -4.61 0.78 7.76
CA ARG A 26 -5.23 1.02 9.08
C ARG A 26 -5.36 2.50 9.42
N VAL A 27 -4.39 3.32 9.04
CA VAL A 27 -4.46 4.77 9.22
C VAL A 27 -5.59 5.35 8.38
N ALA A 28 -5.72 4.93 7.11
CA ALA A 28 -6.82 5.36 6.25
C ALA A 28 -8.18 4.97 6.84
N ASP A 29 -8.35 3.72 7.27
CA ASP A 29 -9.57 3.24 7.93
C ASP A 29 -9.91 4.08 9.17
N ALA A 30 -8.92 4.35 10.03
CA ALA A 30 -9.11 5.11 11.25
C ALA A 30 -9.49 6.58 10.99
N LEU A 31 -8.95 7.20 9.93
CA LEU A 31 -9.27 8.57 9.54
C LEU A 31 -10.67 8.64 8.90
N GLN A 32 -11.03 7.69 8.04
CA GLN A 32 -12.37 7.59 7.46
C GLN A 32 -13.45 7.36 8.53
N ALA A 33 -13.18 6.50 9.52
CA ALA A 33 -14.08 6.29 10.65
C ALA A 33 -14.30 7.55 11.52
N ARG A 34 -13.48 8.59 11.31
CA ARG A 34 -13.60 9.91 11.94
C ARG A 34 -14.17 10.97 10.99
N ASP A 35 -14.81 10.55 9.89
CA ASP A 35 -15.38 11.39 8.83
C ASP A 35 -14.37 12.33 8.15
N ILE A 36 -13.08 12.00 8.21
CA ILE A 36 -12.05 12.76 7.50
C ILE A 36 -12.08 12.36 6.03
N ARG A 37 -12.25 13.37 5.15
CA ARG A 37 -12.21 13.17 3.70
C ARG A 37 -10.78 12.89 3.25
N LEU A 38 -10.58 11.73 2.65
CA LEU A 38 -9.31 11.29 2.10
C LEU A 38 -9.42 11.11 0.58
N ALA A 39 -8.28 11.15 -0.10
CA ALA A 39 -8.12 10.81 -1.50
C ALA A 39 -6.80 10.07 -1.72
N GLY A 40 -6.74 9.19 -2.72
CA GLY A 40 -5.54 8.44 -3.10
C GLY A 40 -5.75 6.94 -3.01
N VAL A 41 -4.67 6.20 -2.75
CA VAL A 41 -4.70 4.73 -2.67
C VAL A 41 -3.96 4.22 -1.43
N VAL A 42 -4.40 3.07 -0.91
CA VAL A 42 -3.61 2.25 0.02
C VAL A 42 -3.36 0.88 -0.59
N GLN A 43 -2.18 0.32 -0.34
CA GLN A 43 -1.85 -1.03 -0.79
C GLN A 43 -2.27 -2.06 0.25
N THR A 44 -2.77 -3.19 -0.21
CA THR A 44 -2.96 -4.40 0.60
C THR A 44 -2.26 -5.57 -0.10
N ASN A 45 -1.79 -6.53 0.70
CA ASN A 45 -1.04 -7.69 0.20
C ASN A 45 -1.83 -8.96 0.50
N THR A 46 -2.42 -9.55 -0.54
CA THR A 46 -3.31 -10.69 -0.41
C THR A 46 -2.53 -11.99 -0.55
N ALA A 47 -2.43 -12.78 0.52
CA ALA A 47 -1.80 -14.09 0.45
C ALA A 47 -2.62 -15.04 -0.43
N ARG A 48 -1.98 -15.70 -1.41
CA ARG A 48 -2.62 -16.78 -2.18
C ARG A 48 -2.25 -18.15 -1.62
N ALA A 49 -3.27 -18.99 -1.44
CA ALA A 49 -3.05 -20.39 -1.09
C ALA A 49 -2.11 -21.06 -2.12
N ARG A 50 -1.10 -21.80 -1.63
CA ARG A 50 -0.13 -22.54 -2.43
C ARG A 50 0.80 -21.69 -3.32
N ARG A 51 0.89 -20.38 -3.09
CA ARG A 51 1.91 -19.51 -3.69
C ARG A 51 2.92 -19.08 -2.62
N SER A 52 4.18 -18.92 -3.01
CA SER A 52 5.24 -18.42 -2.12
C SER A 52 5.16 -16.90 -1.88
N ARG A 53 4.37 -16.18 -2.68
CA ARG A 53 4.24 -14.72 -2.67
C ARG A 53 2.78 -14.28 -2.75
N CYS A 54 2.50 -13.10 -2.20
CA CYS A 54 1.19 -12.46 -2.17
C CYS A 54 0.89 -11.71 -3.48
N ASP A 55 -0.38 -11.46 -3.77
CA ASP A 55 -0.74 -10.42 -4.71
C ASP A 55 -0.60 -9.05 -4.06
N MET A 56 -0.36 -8.03 -4.87
CA MET A 56 -0.50 -6.62 -4.49
C MET A 56 -1.80 -6.08 -5.06
N ASP A 57 -2.58 -5.44 -4.20
CA ASP A 57 -3.87 -4.83 -4.49
C ASP A 57 -3.85 -3.36 -4.03
N LEU A 58 -4.38 -2.44 -4.83
CA LEU A 58 -4.64 -1.06 -4.42
C LEU A 58 -6.11 -0.86 -4.12
N VAL A 59 -6.40 -0.20 -3.00
CA VAL A 59 -7.75 0.26 -2.66
C VAL A 59 -7.83 1.76 -2.91
N VAL A 60 -8.67 2.16 -3.86
CA VAL A 60 -8.91 3.56 -4.24
C VAL A 60 -9.81 4.24 -3.23
N ILE A 61 -9.42 5.44 -2.82
CA ILE A 61 -10.09 6.27 -1.84
C ILE A 61 -10.45 7.63 -2.49
N PRO A 62 -11.70 8.12 -2.35
CA PRO A 62 -12.85 7.47 -1.74
C PRO A 62 -13.52 6.45 -2.69
N GLY A 63 -14.22 5.46 -2.14
CA GLY A 63 -15.05 4.52 -2.93
C GLY A 63 -14.70 3.04 -2.73
N GLY A 64 -13.47 2.73 -2.33
CA GLY A 64 -13.07 1.38 -1.95
C GLY A 64 -12.86 0.41 -3.11
N THR A 65 -12.83 0.90 -4.36
CA THR A 65 -12.52 0.07 -5.54
C THR A 65 -11.15 -0.58 -5.34
N THR A 66 -11.10 -1.91 -5.45
CA THR A 66 -9.86 -2.66 -5.31
C THR A 66 -9.35 -3.09 -6.69
N ILE A 67 -8.09 -2.78 -6.99
CA ILE A 67 -7.42 -3.05 -8.26
C ILE A 67 -6.20 -3.94 -8.01
N ARG A 68 -6.15 -5.09 -8.69
CA ARG A 68 -5.01 -6.00 -8.67
C ARG A 68 -3.87 -5.41 -9.49
N ILE A 69 -2.78 -5.00 -8.85
CA ILE A 69 -1.61 -4.39 -9.53
C ILE A 69 -0.43 -5.35 -9.68
N SER A 70 -0.67 -6.66 -9.56
CA SER A 70 0.38 -7.67 -9.70
C SER A 70 0.03 -8.70 -10.76
N GLU A 71 1.00 -9.02 -11.59
CA GLU A 71 0.87 -10.03 -12.64
C GLU A 71 0.76 -11.45 -12.07
N ASP A 72 -0.11 -12.30 -12.65
CA ASP A 72 -0.07 -13.73 -12.37
C ASP A 72 1.00 -14.45 -13.21
N ARG A 73 2.19 -14.56 -12.64
CA ARG A 73 3.35 -15.21 -13.27
C ARG A 73 3.45 -16.72 -13.01
N GLY A 74 2.39 -17.34 -12.49
CA GLY A 74 2.33 -18.76 -12.18
C GLY A 74 3.00 -19.17 -10.86
N ALA A 75 2.87 -20.45 -10.51
CA ALA A 75 3.25 -20.97 -9.19
C ALA A 75 4.76 -20.99 -8.89
N GLY A 76 5.59 -20.97 -9.93
CA GLY A 76 7.06 -20.95 -9.80
C GLY A 76 7.66 -19.56 -9.60
N ALA A 77 6.83 -18.50 -9.57
CA ALA A 77 7.31 -17.14 -9.40
C ALA A 77 8.00 -16.95 -8.03
N ARG A 78 9.16 -16.26 -8.04
CA ARG A 78 9.95 -15.99 -6.82
C ARG A 78 9.67 -14.62 -6.20
N GLY A 79 8.91 -13.79 -6.90
CA GLY A 79 8.55 -12.43 -6.52
C GLY A 79 7.34 -11.96 -7.32
N CYS A 80 6.66 -10.96 -6.78
CA CYS A 80 5.58 -10.26 -7.47
C CYS A 80 6.19 -9.36 -8.54
N HIS A 81 5.49 -9.19 -9.66
CA HIS A 81 5.81 -8.18 -10.64
C HIS A 81 4.61 -7.24 -10.73
N LEU A 82 4.88 -5.93 -10.80
CA LEU A 82 3.83 -4.95 -11.00
C LEU A 82 3.22 -5.14 -12.39
N ASP A 83 1.91 -5.09 -12.47
CA ASP A 83 1.19 -4.88 -13.73
C ASP A 83 1.09 -3.36 -13.96
N PRO A 84 1.84 -2.79 -14.91
CA PRO A 84 1.86 -1.35 -15.12
C PRO A 84 0.52 -0.80 -15.60
N ALA A 85 -0.21 -1.57 -16.42
CA ALA A 85 -1.51 -1.13 -16.93
C ALA A 85 -2.54 -1.07 -15.79
N ALA A 86 -2.58 -2.09 -14.94
CA ALA A 86 -3.45 -2.07 -13.77
C ALA A 86 -3.06 -1.00 -12.74
N LEU A 87 -1.78 -0.63 -12.66
CA LEU A 87 -1.33 0.47 -11.82
C LEU A 87 -1.82 1.83 -12.34
N GLU A 88 -1.82 2.02 -13.67
CA GLU A 88 -2.37 3.23 -14.32
C GLU A 88 -3.87 3.38 -14.09
N ASP A 89 -4.63 2.27 -14.03
CA ASP A 89 -6.06 2.30 -13.72
C ASP A 89 -6.38 2.80 -12.30
N ALA A 90 -5.38 2.84 -11.41
CA ALA A 90 -5.54 3.21 -10.00
C ALA A 90 -5.17 4.67 -9.66
N VAL A 91 -4.70 5.47 -10.62
CA VAL A 91 -4.15 6.83 -10.41
C VAL A 91 -4.80 7.92 -11.26
#